data_AF-A0A926V1K9-F1
#
_entry.id   AF-A0A926V1K9-F1
#
_cell.length_a   1.000
_cell.length_b   1.000
_cell.length_c   1.000
_cell.angle_alpha   90.00
_cell.angle_beta   90.00
_cell.angle_gamma   90.00
#
_symmetry.space_group_name_H-M   'P 1'
#
loop_
_entity.id
_entity.type
_entity.pdbx_description
1 polymer ?
#
loop_
_entity_poly.entity_id
_entity_poly.type
_entity_poly.pdbx_seq_one_letter_code
_entity_poly.pdbx_strand_id
1 'polypeptide(L)'
;MAKEEKPLTGEALVKEVCRRIRVARSYWDAHNNAACRGEREKALALYNTLTKEQKDQIPQQLRIWLRYRSEKYFGPHRTPPQSKRKAK
;
A
#
# COMPACT_ATOMS: atom_id res chain seq x y z
N MET A 1 -18.30 -11.94 -14.33
CA MET A 1 -18.19 -12.99 -13.29
C MET A 1 -17.64 -12.35 -12.04
N ALA A 2 -18.49 -12.09 -11.03
CA ALA A 2 -18.03 -11.61 -9.73
C ALA A 2 -17.34 -12.78 -9.03
N LYS A 3 -16.00 -12.78 -8.98
CA LYS A 3 -15.28 -13.68 -8.09
C LYS A 3 -15.58 -13.20 -6.68
N GLU A 4 -16.32 -13.99 -5.92
CA GLU A 4 -16.43 -13.79 -4.47
C GLU A 4 -15.01 -13.81 -3.89
N GLU A 5 -14.49 -12.63 -3.56
CA GLU A 5 -13.22 -12.50 -2.87
C GLU A 5 -13.43 -12.97 -1.43
N LYS A 6 -13.24 -14.28 -1.21
CA LYS A 6 -13.12 -14.81 0.15
C LYS A 6 -12.14 -13.92 0.91
N PRO A 7 -12.49 -13.44 2.11
CA PRO A 7 -11.59 -12.58 2.87
C PRO A 7 -10.26 -13.32 3.04
N LEU A 8 -9.17 -12.69 2.61
CA LEU A 8 -7.84 -13.24 2.79
C LEU A 8 -7.57 -13.30 4.29
N THR A 9 -7.28 -14.49 4.82
CA THR A 9 -7.02 -14.71 6.24
C THR A 9 -5.61 -15.23 6.47
N GLY A 10 -5.09 -14.99 7.68
CA GLY A 10 -3.82 -15.56 8.13
C GLY A 10 -2.64 -15.21 7.21
N GLU A 11 -1.90 -16.25 6.80
CA GLU A 11 -0.71 -16.14 5.96
C GLU A 11 -1.01 -15.57 4.56
N ALA A 12 -2.20 -15.84 4.00
CA ALA A 12 -2.59 -15.32 2.70
C ALA A 12 -2.71 -13.79 2.73
N LEU A 13 -3.21 -13.24 3.83
CA LEU A 13 -3.29 -11.79 4.05
C LEU A 13 -1.90 -11.17 4.16
N VAL A 14 -0.98 -11.81 4.89
CA VAL A 14 0.42 -11.36 5.00
C VAL A 14 1.11 -11.35 3.64
N LYS A 15 0.93 -12.41 2.84
CA LYS A 15 1.48 -12.50 1.47
C LYS A 15 0.91 -11.42 0.56
N GLU A 16 -0.38 -11.14 0.63
CA GLU A 16 -1.01 -10.08 -0.15
C GLU A 16 -0.51 -8.69 0.25
N VAL A 17 -0.37 -8.42 1.56
CA VAL A 17 0.25 -7.16 2.03
C VAL A 17 1.67 -7.02 1.48
N CYS A 18 2.49 -8.07 1.57
CA CYS A 18 3.84 -8.06 1.00
C CYS A 18 3.83 -7.78 -0.50
N ARG A 19 2.92 -8.40 -1.25
CA ARG A 19 2.76 -8.20 -2.69
C ARG A 19 2.40 -6.76 -3.01
N ARG A 20 1.40 -6.20 -2.32
CA ARG A 20 0.96 -4.81 -2.50
C ARG A 20 2.07 -3.80 -2.21
N ILE A 21 2.85 -4.00 -1.14
CA ILE A 21 4.00 -3.13 -0.85
C ILE A 21 5.04 -3.20 -1.97
N ARG A 22 5.34 -4.39 -2.51
CA ARG A 22 6.28 -4.53 -3.64
C ARG A 22 5.77 -3.83 -4.90
N VAL A 23 4.48 -3.94 -5.20
CA VAL A 23 3.87 -3.24 -6.34
C VAL A 23 3.91 -1.72 -6.16
N ALA A 24 3.61 -1.22 -4.95
CA ALA A 24 3.75 0.20 -4.64
C ALA A 24 5.21 0.65 -4.84
N ARG A 25 6.18 -0.14 -4.39
CA ARG A 25 7.61 0.11 -4.62
C ARG A 25 8.00 0.09 -6.09
N SER A 26 7.49 -0.84 -6.90
CA SER A 26 7.81 -0.84 -8.33
C SER A 26 7.27 0.41 -9.02
N TYR A 27 6.09 0.92 -8.62
CA TYR A 27 5.58 2.19 -9.14
C TYR A 27 6.38 3.39 -8.64
N TRP A 28 6.88 3.35 -7.40
CA TRP A 28 7.82 4.34 -6.89
C TRP A 28 9.10 4.40 -7.74
N ASP A 29 9.72 3.24 -7.98
CA ASP A 29 10.96 3.13 -8.74
C ASP A 29 10.73 3.58 -10.21
N ALA A 30 9.55 3.30 -10.77
CA ALA A 30 9.12 3.78 -12.09
C ALA A 30 8.65 5.26 -12.10
N HIS A 31 8.76 5.99 -10.99
CA HIS A 31 8.29 7.38 -10.85
C HIS A 31 6.79 7.59 -11.14
N ASN A 32 5.99 6.51 -11.14
CA ASN A 32 4.54 6.56 -11.30
C ASN A 32 3.87 6.81 -9.93
N ASN A 33 3.98 8.05 -9.46
CA ASN A 33 3.55 8.46 -8.11
C ASN A 33 2.05 8.32 -7.88
N ALA A 34 1.23 8.48 -8.93
CA ALA A 34 -0.22 8.31 -8.83
C ALA A 34 -0.58 6.85 -8.53
N ALA A 35 -0.04 5.89 -9.29
CA ALA A 35 -0.26 4.47 -9.04
C ALA A 35 0.37 4.01 -7.72
N CYS A 36 1.56 4.51 -7.40
CA CYS A 36 2.24 4.23 -6.13
C CYS A 36 1.37 4.62 -4.93
N ARG A 37 0.71 5.80 -4.97
CA ARG A 37 -0.18 6.24 -3.89
C ARG A 37 -1.37 5.31 -3.71
N GLY A 38 -2.04 4.95 -4.82
CA GLY A 38 -3.20 4.05 -4.76
C GLY A 38 -2.86 2.67 -4.20
N GLU A 39 -1.74 2.08 -4.62
CA GLU A 39 -1.32 0.77 -4.07
C GLU A 39 -0.80 0.87 -2.64
N ARG A 40 -0.17 1.99 -2.27
CA ARG A 40 0.22 2.26 -0.87
C ARG A 40 -1.00 2.31 0.03
N GLU A 41 -2.06 3.03 -0.34
CA GLU A 41 -3.28 3.14 0.47
C GLU A 41 -3.92 1.77 0.69
N LYS A 42 -4.02 0.95 -0.37
CA LYS A 42 -4.50 -0.44 -0.26
C LYS A 42 -3.61 -1.29 0.64
N ALA A 43 -2.29 -1.18 0.50
CA ALA A 43 -1.33 -1.89 1.35
C ALA A 43 -1.47 -1.48 2.83
N LEU A 44 -1.67 -0.18 3.10
CA LEU A 44 -1.83 0.36 4.44
C LEU A 44 -3.14 -0.10 5.08
N ALA A 45 -4.23 -0.11 4.32
CA ALA A 45 -5.52 -0.61 4.77
C ALA A 45 -5.43 -2.08 5.21
N LEU A 46 -4.84 -2.95 4.38
CA LEU A 46 -4.62 -4.36 4.73
C LEU A 46 -3.60 -4.55 5.86
N TYR A 47 -2.55 -3.72 5.91
CA TYR A 47 -1.56 -3.80 6.98
C TYR A 47 -2.18 -3.46 8.35
N ASN A 48 -3.13 -2.53 8.40
CA ASN A 48 -3.78 -2.13 9.64
C ASN A 48 -4.69 -3.22 10.21
N THR A 49 -5.20 -4.14 9.37
CA THR A 49 -5.99 -5.29 9.82
C THR A 49 -5.14 -6.45 10.35
N LEU A 50 -3.82 -6.43 10.15
CA LEU A 50 -2.93 -7.49 10.62
C LEU A 50 -2.68 -7.40 12.14
N THR A 51 -2.59 -8.58 12.78
CA THR A 51 -2.10 -8.70 14.16
C THR A 51 -0.59 -8.41 14.24
N LYS A 52 -0.05 -8.28 15.46
CA LYS A 52 1.37 -8.01 15.68
C LYS A 52 2.23 -9.15 15.11
N GLU A 53 1.84 -10.39 15.37
CA GLU A 53 2.52 -11.61 14.94
C GLU A 53 2.56 -11.70 13.41
N GLN A 54 1.45 -11.34 12.75
CA GLN A 54 1.36 -11.29 11.30
C GLN A 54 2.24 -10.17 10.72
N LYS A 55 2.31 -9.01 11.38
CA LYS A 55 3.20 -7.91 10.98
C LYS A 55 4.67 -8.31 11.09
N ASP A 56 5.03 -9.15 12.05
CA ASP A 56 6.41 -9.61 12.23
C ASP A 56 6.87 -10.57 11.13
N GLN A 57 5.94 -11.28 10.49
CA GLN A 57 6.22 -12.08 9.29
C GLN A 57 6.54 -11.22 8.05
N ILE A 58 6.20 -9.93 8.05
CA ILE A 58 6.51 -9.04 6.93
C ILE A 58 8.00 -8.66 6.98
N PRO A 59 8.76 -8.82 5.87
CA PRO A 59 10.14 -8.38 5.78
C PRO A 59 10.32 -6.94 6.27
N GLN A 60 11.28 -6.70 7.16
CA GLN A 60 11.49 -5.41 7.81
C GLN A 60 11.64 -4.26 6.80
N GLN A 61 12.33 -4.51 5.68
CA GLN A 61 12.51 -3.55 4.59
C GLN A 61 11.17 -3.04 4.02
N LEU A 62 10.17 -3.92 3.89
CA LEU A 62 8.84 -3.56 3.40
C LEU A 62 8.06 -2.77 4.45
N ARG A 63 8.18 -3.14 5.73
CA ARG A 63 7.56 -2.39 6.84
C ARG A 63 8.11 -0.98 6.95
N ILE A 64 9.43 -0.83 6.89
CA ILE A 64 10.10 0.47 6.97
C ILE A 64 9.70 1.34 5.78
N TRP A 65 9.67 0.76 4.57
CA TRP A 65 9.25 1.49 3.40
C TRP A 65 7.80 1.96 3.52
N LEU A 66 6.87 1.07 3.91
CA LEU A 66 5.46 1.40 4.03
C LEU A 66 5.21 2.46 5.12
N ARG A 67 5.82 2.36 6.30
CA ARG A 67 5.53 3.29 7.40
C ARG A 67 6.31 4.60 7.35
N TYR A 68 7.57 4.57 6.94
CA TYR A 68 8.43 5.75 7.01
C TYR A 68 8.67 6.37 5.65
N ARG A 69 9.19 5.58 4.69
CA ARG A 69 9.57 6.13 3.38
C ARG A 69 8.35 6.63 2.63
N SER A 70 7.30 5.83 2.51
CA SER A 70 6.10 6.21 1.77
C SER A 70 5.33 7.36 2.44
N GLU A 71 5.33 7.44 3.77
CA GLU A 71 4.72 8.55 4.52
C GLU A 71 5.41 9.88 4.20
N LYS A 72 6.75 9.93 4.16
CA LYS A 72 7.50 11.16 3.81
C LYS A 72 7.05 11.80 2.48
N TYR A 73 6.59 10.99 1.53
CA TYR A 73 6.27 11.44 0.17
C TYR A 73 4.78 11.45 -0.17
N PHE A 74 3.97 10.64 0.52
CA PHE A 74 2.52 10.51 0.27
C PHE A 74 1.66 10.76 1.50
N GLY A 75 2.25 11.15 2.63
CA GLY A 75 1.52 11.50 3.84
C GLY A 75 0.65 12.74 3.65
N PRO A 76 -0.31 12.96 4.55
CA PRO A 76 -1.30 14.03 4.46
C PRO A 76 -0.68 15.44 4.54
N HIS A 77 0.56 15.57 5.04
CA HIS A 77 1.32 16.81 5.04
C HIS A 77 1.82 17.25 3.65
N ARG A 78 1.69 16.40 2.62
CA ARG A 78 2.01 16.78 1.24
C ARG A 78 0.76 17.29 0.55
N THR A 79 0.86 18.48 -0.04
CA THR A 79 -0.20 19.01 -0.91
C THR A 79 -0.49 17.98 -1.99
N PRO A 80 -1.72 17.45 -2.08
CA PRO A 80 -2.07 16.51 -3.13
C PRO A 80 -1.86 17.21 -4.48
N PRO A 81 -1.35 16.50 -5.51
CA PRO A 81 -1.22 17.07 -6.84
C PRO A 81 -2.58 17.63 -7.24
N GLN A 82 -2.58 18.88 -7.71
CA GLN A 82 -3.78 19.61 -8.10
C GLN A 82 -4.57 18.72 -9.06
N SER A 83 -5.66 18.11 -8.57
CA SER A 83 -6.44 17.22 -9.42
C SER A 83 -7.02 18.12 -10.50
N LYS A 84 -6.58 17.96 -11.75
CA LYS A 84 -7.31 18.47 -12.90
C LYS A 84 -8.58 17.64 -13.05
N ARG A 85 -9.47 17.67 -12.05
CA ARG A 85 -10.87 17.31 -12.27
C ARG A 85 -11.38 18.39 -13.21
N LYS A 86 -11.51 18.02 -14.49
CA LYS A 86 -12.22 18.84 -15.47
C LYS A 86 -13.57 19.20 -14.86
N ALA A 87 -13.83 20.50 -14.81
CA ALA A 87 -15.17 21.03 -14.56
C ALA A 87 -16.14 20.31 -15.50
N LYS A 88 -17.25 19.84 -14.93
CA LYS A 88 -18.46 19.57 -15.69
C LYS A 88 -19.52 20.48 -15.13
#